data_AF-A0A4Y2KNZ0-F1
#
_entry.id   AF-A0A4Y2KNZ0-F1
#
_cell.length_a   1.000
_cell.length_b   1.000
_cell.length_c   1.000
_cell.angle_alpha   90.00
_cell.angle_beta   90.00
_cell.angle_gamma   90.00
#
_symmetry.space_group_name_H-M   'P 1'
#
loop_
_entity.id
_entity.type
_entity.pdbx_description
1 polymer ?
#
loop_
_entity_poly.entity_id
_entity_poly.type
_entity_poly.pdbx_seq_one_letter_code
_entity_poly.pdbx_strand_id
1 'polypeptide(L)'
;MNTSLVLSLQHLTCSRVVTSLFNHLEVQKNFQEKNYETIRCQVLETISRLIPCTRLQKKLEQFIDPLVREIENWLNAFQQNWYGHDSVLHAILESIPRCWLSDGTIDREKSMRALVKNKDLSPLNRFVFACTYCFFDDALDLWNILFKIEKAHLAHKSSTIVKFWIEWLESSSAKDWELFLAWSLGTPLWHSNVYMLKHALPTLSPAERSRHLLKALIGKRISNDVMRFCISVMTKDEQEQIFRESTVQVFSCMLSWPLRTIFFDMADNVWPYLTERSFCNVLNMILRTIKNQERVDMDLLIILKNLWAQSPCHFQNVARDDPYLLRPLQFILDFDVSQVFPKEKFSKSFCGVMLRRSLRIARRRYRTS
;
A
#
# COMPACT_ATOMS: atom_id res chain seq x y z
N MET A 1 24.36 -11.99 -2.14
CA MET A 1 23.61 -10.74 -1.97
C MET A 1 22.68 -10.84 -0.75
N ASN A 2 22.58 -9.77 0.03
CA ASN A 2 21.73 -9.70 1.23
C ASN A 2 20.38 -9.10 0.81
N THR A 3 19.38 -9.95 0.54
CA THR A 3 18.03 -9.54 0.10
C THR A 3 17.14 -9.08 1.26
N SER A 4 17.73 -8.75 2.41
CA SER A 4 16.98 -8.28 3.55
C SER A 4 16.28 -6.96 3.19
N LEU A 5 14.95 -6.89 3.35
CA LEU A 5 14.14 -5.66 3.25
C LEU A 5 14.45 -4.66 4.39
N VAL A 6 15.71 -4.62 4.84
CA VAL A 6 16.18 -3.86 5.99
C VAL A 6 16.57 -2.49 5.49
N LEU A 7 15.86 -1.48 5.99
CA LEU A 7 16.15 -0.09 5.69
C LEU A 7 17.43 0.34 6.40
N SER A 8 18.11 1.34 5.83
CA SER A 8 19.34 1.86 6.42
C SER A 8 19.06 2.45 7.81
N LEU A 9 20.06 2.40 8.71
CA LEU A 9 19.98 3.04 10.02
C LEU A 9 19.66 4.55 9.90
N GLN A 10 20.16 5.18 8.83
CA GLN A 10 19.83 6.57 8.52
C GLN A 10 18.34 6.74 8.25
N HIS A 11 17.72 5.87 7.44
CA HIS A 11 16.28 5.90 7.19
C HIS A 11 15.49 5.77 8.49
N LEU A 12 15.82 4.77 9.30
CA LEU A 12 15.12 4.50 10.56
C LEU A 12 15.21 5.70 11.52
N THR A 13 16.39 6.33 11.60
CA THR A 13 16.63 7.48 12.47
C THR A 13 15.88 8.73 11.98
N CYS A 14 16.01 9.06 10.69
CA CYS A 14 15.31 10.21 10.09
C CYS A 14 13.79 10.06 10.22
N SER A 15 13.26 8.88 9.89
CA SER A 15 11.85 8.60 10.04
C SER A 15 11.37 8.80 11.48
N ARG A 16 12.10 8.25 12.46
CA ARG A 16 11.76 8.41 13.89
C ARG A 16 11.74 9.86 14.34
N VAL A 17 12.69 10.67 13.88
CA VAL A 17 12.71 12.11 14.19
C VAL A 17 11.46 12.78 13.61
N VAL A 18 11.16 12.57 12.33
CA VAL A 18 10.03 13.28 11.69
C VAL A 18 8.68 12.81 12.23
N THR A 19 8.48 11.50 12.43
CA THR A 19 7.26 10.96 13.07
C THR A 19 7.00 11.56 14.45
N SER A 20 8.04 11.86 15.24
CA SER A 20 7.86 12.53 16.54
C SER A 20 7.30 13.96 16.42
N LEU A 21 7.54 14.65 15.29
CA LEU A 21 7.01 15.98 15.02
C LEU A 21 5.52 15.94 14.66
N PHE A 22 5.07 14.87 14.01
CA PHE A 22 3.65 14.63 13.72
C PHE A 22 2.80 14.36 14.97
N ASN A 23 3.44 14.09 16.11
CA ASN A 23 2.75 13.84 17.37
C ASN A 23 2.31 15.13 18.08
N HIS A 24 2.67 16.31 17.54
CA HIS A 24 2.24 17.60 18.09
C HIS A 24 0.73 17.82 17.87
N LEU A 25 0.01 18.29 18.90
CA LEU A 25 -1.45 18.44 18.88
C LEU A 25 -1.96 19.32 17.71
N GLU A 26 -1.23 20.39 17.39
CA GLU A 26 -1.58 21.29 16.28
C GLU A 26 -1.51 20.59 14.92
N VAL A 27 -0.56 19.68 14.74
CA VAL A 27 -0.41 18.89 13.50
C VAL A 27 -1.58 17.91 13.37
N GLN A 28 -2.02 17.31 14.47
CA GLN A 28 -3.17 16.40 14.49
C GLN A 28 -4.48 17.09 14.10
N LYS A 29 -4.71 18.31 14.59
CA LYS A 29 -5.90 19.09 14.22
C LYS A 29 -5.95 19.34 12.70
N ASN A 30 -4.82 19.69 12.09
CA ASN A 30 -4.74 19.94 10.66
C ASN A 30 -4.98 18.69 9.79
N PHE A 31 -4.75 17.48 10.31
CA PHE A 31 -5.12 16.24 9.61
C PHE A 31 -6.64 16.07 9.51
N GLN A 32 -7.40 16.48 10.53
CA GLN A 32 -8.88 16.43 10.50
C GLN A 32 -9.42 17.35 9.39
N GLU A 33 -8.82 18.53 9.25
CA GLU A 33 -9.17 19.52 8.24
C GLU A 33 -8.59 19.19 6.85
N LYS A 34 -7.86 18.07 6.70
CA LYS A 34 -7.14 17.67 5.47
C LYS A 34 -6.22 18.78 4.94
N ASN A 35 -5.68 19.62 5.83
CA ASN A 35 -4.87 20.78 5.49
C ASN A 35 -3.38 20.44 5.49
N TYR A 36 -2.98 19.51 4.62
CA TYR A 36 -1.64 18.95 4.71
C TYR A 36 -0.51 19.90 4.28
N GLU A 37 -0.80 20.95 3.51
CA GLU A 37 0.22 21.97 3.22
C GLU A 37 0.59 22.73 4.52
N THR A 38 -0.41 23.01 5.36
CA THR A 38 -0.17 23.61 6.68
C THR A 38 0.63 22.67 7.56
N ILE A 39 0.31 21.37 7.57
CA ILE A 39 1.09 20.36 8.29
C ILE A 39 2.55 20.36 7.82
N ARG A 40 2.76 20.36 6.50
CA ARG A 40 4.08 20.38 5.89
C ARG A 40 4.88 21.61 6.34
N CYS A 41 4.28 22.80 6.26
CA CYS A 41 4.91 24.05 6.71
C CYS A 41 5.27 24.03 8.20
N GLN A 42 4.36 23.56 9.07
CA GLN A 42 4.61 23.48 10.52
C GLN A 42 5.76 22.52 10.86
N VAL A 43 5.81 21.37 10.21
CA VAL A 43 6.89 20.40 10.41
C VAL A 43 8.22 20.97 9.91
N LEU A 44 8.23 21.65 8.76
CA LEU A 44 9.41 22.33 8.23
C LEU A 44 9.94 23.44 9.14
N GLU A 45 9.04 24.29 9.64
CA GLU A 45 9.40 25.35 10.57
C GLU A 45 10.00 24.76 11.85
N THR A 46 9.39 23.70 12.36
CA THR A 46 9.89 22.99 13.55
C THR A 46 11.26 22.37 13.30
N ILE A 47 11.48 21.73 12.15
CA ILE A 47 12.80 21.21 11.75
C ILE A 47 13.83 22.33 11.69
N SER A 48 13.49 23.45 11.04
CA SER A 48 14.38 24.60 10.87
C SER A 48 14.78 25.22 12.21
N ARG A 49 13.83 25.29 13.15
CA ARG A 49 14.04 25.80 14.51
C ARG A 49 14.87 24.87 15.38
N LEU A 50 14.64 23.56 15.32
CA LEU A 50 15.27 22.58 16.21
C LEU A 50 16.61 22.05 15.70
N ILE A 51 16.84 22.05 14.39
CA ILE A 51 17.99 21.41 13.75
C ILE A 51 18.83 22.47 13.04
N PRO A 52 19.96 22.94 13.60
CA PRO A 52 20.76 24.00 12.98
C PRO A 52 21.44 23.58 11.66
N CYS A 53 21.64 22.29 11.43
CA CYS A 53 22.38 21.79 10.27
C CYS A 53 21.50 21.69 9.02
N THR A 54 21.71 22.58 8.04
CA THR A 54 20.95 22.62 6.78
C THR A 54 21.00 21.31 5.99
N ARG A 55 22.12 20.58 6.04
CA ARG A 55 22.24 19.27 5.37
C ARG A 55 21.33 18.23 6.02
N LEU A 56 21.19 18.26 7.34
CA LEU A 56 20.31 17.36 8.08
C LEU A 56 18.84 17.77 7.90
N GLN A 57 18.54 19.07 7.92
CA GLN A 57 17.21 19.60 7.59
C GLN A 57 16.73 19.02 6.26
N LYS A 58 17.47 19.24 5.16
CA LYS A 58 17.15 18.70 3.82
C LYS A 58 16.93 17.19 3.79
N LYS A 59 17.65 16.42 4.62
CA LYS A 59 17.43 14.97 4.74
C LYS A 59 16.13 14.63 5.46
N LEU A 60 15.77 15.35 6.51
CA LEU A 60 14.51 15.16 7.25
C LEU A 60 13.30 15.60 6.41
N GLU A 61 13.44 16.67 5.64
CA GLU A 61 12.40 17.18 4.73
C GLU A 61 11.88 16.11 3.76
N GLN A 62 12.77 15.23 3.29
CA GLN A 62 12.43 14.13 2.38
C GLN A 62 11.47 13.09 2.99
N PHE A 63 11.32 13.06 4.31
CA PHE A 63 10.42 12.12 5.00
C PHE A 63 9.03 12.71 5.25
N ILE A 64 8.83 14.03 5.09
CA ILE A 64 7.56 14.67 5.42
C ILE A 64 6.44 14.16 4.51
N ASP A 65 6.62 14.26 3.18
CA ASP A 65 5.57 13.88 2.23
C ASP A 65 5.25 12.37 2.28
N PRO A 66 6.23 11.45 2.36
CA PRO A 66 5.93 10.03 2.55
C PRO A 66 5.13 9.72 3.82
N LEU A 67 5.45 10.39 4.94
CA LEU A 67 4.75 10.17 6.21
C LEU A 67 3.33 10.75 6.19
N VAL A 68 3.13 11.93 5.60
CA VAL A 68 1.79 12.49 5.34
C VAL A 68 0.97 11.51 4.51
N ARG A 69 1.56 10.96 3.43
CA ARG A 69 0.89 9.97 2.57
C ARG A 69 0.58 8.67 3.30
N GLU A 70 1.44 8.20 4.20
CA GLU A 70 1.13 7.01 5.00
C GLU A 70 -0.11 7.23 5.86
N ILE A 71 -0.25 8.40 6.48
CA ILE A 71 -1.45 8.77 7.24
C ILE A 71 -2.66 8.86 6.30
N GLU A 72 -2.54 9.56 5.16
CA GLU A 72 -3.63 9.65 4.17
C GLU A 72 -4.09 8.28 3.70
N ASN A 73 -3.16 7.39 3.33
CA ASN A 73 -3.46 6.03 2.90
C ASN A 73 -4.18 5.26 4.00
N TRP A 74 -3.74 5.44 5.24
CA TRP A 74 -4.37 4.82 6.39
C TRP A 74 -5.81 5.31 6.58
N LEU A 75 -6.03 6.63 6.60
CA LEU A 75 -7.36 7.25 6.71
C LEU A 75 -8.28 6.85 5.55
N ASN A 76 -7.76 6.78 4.32
CA ASN A 76 -8.52 6.37 3.14
C ASN A 76 -8.91 4.89 3.18
N ALA A 77 -8.01 4.02 3.67
CA ALA A 77 -8.33 2.61 3.90
C ALA A 77 -9.46 2.44 4.93
N PHE A 78 -9.65 3.40 5.85
CA PHE A 78 -10.85 3.45 6.69
C PHE A 78 -12.08 3.91 5.92
N GLN A 79 -12.04 5.06 5.27
CA GLN A 79 -13.25 5.65 4.68
C GLN A 79 -13.96 4.71 3.69
N GLN A 80 -13.23 3.80 3.05
CA GLN A 80 -13.81 2.82 2.11
C GLN A 80 -14.57 1.66 2.77
N ASN A 81 -14.43 1.45 4.08
CA ASN A 81 -14.81 0.18 4.74
C ASN A 81 -15.81 0.32 5.90
N TRP A 82 -16.28 1.52 6.31
CA TRP A 82 -16.98 1.67 7.60
C TRP A 82 -18.18 2.63 7.63
N TYR A 83 -19.01 2.47 8.67
CA TYR A 83 -20.24 3.23 8.94
C TYR A 83 -20.03 4.21 10.11
N GLY A 84 -20.24 5.50 9.86
CA GLY A 84 -20.10 6.57 10.86
C GLY A 84 -18.75 7.29 10.74
N HIS A 85 -18.79 8.56 10.38
CA HIS A 85 -17.61 9.25 9.83
C HIS A 85 -16.73 9.93 10.88
N ASP A 86 -17.31 10.59 11.88
CA ASP A 86 -16.52 11.61 12.62
C ASP A 86 -15.85 11.07 13.88
N SER A 87 -16.55 10.29 14.71
CA SER A 87 -15.98 9.76 15.98
C SER A 87 -14.87 8.72 15.74
N VAL A 88 -15.01 7.90 14.70
CA VAL A 88 -14.00 6.89 14.32
C VAL A 88 -12.74 7.57 13.78
N LEU A 89 -12.90 8.57 12.91
CA LEU A 89 -11.78 9.31 12.33
C LEU A 89 -10.94 9.98 13.43
N HIS A 90 -11.62 10.59 14.40
CA HIS A 90 -10.97 11.20 15.56
C HIS A 90 -10.16 10.18 16.36
N ALA A 91 -10.78 9.05 16.74
CA ALA A 91 -10.12 8.00 17.50
C ALA A 91 -8.90 7.41 16.77
N ILE A 92 -8.96 7.29 15.43
CA ILE A 92 -7.82 6.85 14.61
C ILE A 92 -6.67 7.85 14.74
N LEU A 93 -6.93 9.13 14.51
CA LEU A 93 -5.90 10.17 14.56
C LEU A 93 -5.24 10.26 15.93
N GLU A 94 -6.00 10.10 17.01
CA GLU A 94 -5.46 10.04 18.38
C GLU A 94 -4.58 8.81 18.62
N SER A 95 -4.82 7.71 17.89
CA SER A 95 -4.03 6.47 18.02
C SER A 95 -2.69 6.53 17.28
N ILE A 96 -2.62 7.22 16.13
CA ILE A 96 -1.44 7.23 15.23
C ILE A 96 -0.13 7.59 15.96
N PRO A 97 -0.08 8.61 16.85
CA PRO A 97 1.16 9.00 17.52
C PRO A 97 1.89 7.89 18.26
N ARG A 98 1.13 6.89 18.75
CA ARG A 98 1.64 5.75 19.52
C ARG A 98 1.88 4.52 18.65
N CYS A 99 1.58 4.60 17.36
CA CYS A 99 1.56 3.47 16.43
C CYS A 99 2.56 3.64 15.29
N TRP A 100 3.60 4.46 15.41
CA TRP A 100 4.66 4.48 14.41
C TRP A 100 5.61 3.29 14.58
N LEU A 101 5.91 2.61 13.47
CA LEU A 101 7.05 1.71 13.35
C LEU A 101 8.31 2.52 13.04
N SER A 102 9.48 1.93 13.31
CA SER A 102 10.78 2.59 13.09
C SER A 102 11.08 2.89 11.63
N ASP A 103 10.39 2.25 10.69
CA ASP A 103 10.53 2.46 9.26
C ASP A 103 9.68 3.62 8.72
N GLY A 104 8.85 4.23 9.57
CA GLY A 104 7.94 5.30 9.18
C GLY A 104 6.62 4.82 8.62
N THR A 105 6.27 3.55 8.81
CA THR A 105 4.91 3.08 8.57
C THR A 105 4.09 3.07 9.85
N ILE A 106 2.77 3.04 9.71
CA ILE A 106 1.88 2.89 10.86
C ILE A 106 1.78 1.40 11.21
N ASP A 107 1.98 1.06 12.47
CA ASP A 107 1.58 -0.20 13.09
C ASP A 107 0.05 -0.27 13.14
N ARG A 108 -0.50 -0.71 12.01
CA ARG A 108 -1.93 -0.83 11.77
C ARG A 108 -2.59 -1.78 12.76
N GLU A 109 -1.88 -2.83 13.17
CA GLU A 109 -2.39 -3.80 14.13
C GLU A 109 -2.52 -3.17 15.53
N LYS A 110 -1.48 -2.48 16.00
CA LYS A 110 -1.52 -1.76 17.28
C LYS A 110 -2.57 -0.65 17.29
N SER A 111 -2.67 0.12 16.22
CA SER A 111 -3.68 1.18 16.05
C SER A 111 -5.09 0.59 16.13
N MET A 112 -5.37 -0.51 15.42
CA MET A 112 -6.67 -1.16 15.46
C MET A 112 -6.99 -1.82 16.78
N ARG A 113 -6.01 -2.39 17.46
CA ARG A 113 -6.21 -2.97 18.78
C ARG A 113 -6.65 -1.91 19.79
N ALA A 114 -6.15 -0.68 19.68
CA ALA A 114 -6.60 0.45 20.49
C ALA A 114 -8.07 0.80 20.22
N LEU A 115 -8.50 0.82 18.94
CA LEU A 115 -9.88 1.12 18.58
C LEU A 115 -10.86 0.02 19.00
N VAL A 116 -10.49 -1.25 18.83
CA VAL A 116 -11.34 -2.38 19.25
C VAL A 116 -11.59 -2.36 20.76
N LYS A 117 -10.65 -1.84 21.55
CA LYS A 117 -10.80 -1.68 23.00
C LYS A 117 -11.49 -0.38 23.42
N ASN A 118 -11.68 0.57 22.50
CA ASN A 118 -12.35 1.84 22.80
C ASN A 118 -13.86 1.62 22.93
N LYS A 119 -14.39 1.77 24.16
CA LYS A 119 -15.81 1.58 24.48
C LYS A 119 -16.71 2.70 23.98
N ASP A 120 -16.14 3.85 23.60
CA ASP A 120 -16.89 4.98 23.02
C ASP A 120 -17.28 4.71 21.56
N LEU A 121 -16.65 3.72 20.93
CA LEU A 121 -17.02 3.25 19.60
C LEU A 121 -18.14 2.22 19.67
N SER A 122 -19.03 2.25 18.68
CA SER A 122 -20.13 1.30 18.58
C SER A 122 -19.63 -0.15 18.54
N PRO A 123 -20.33 -1.11 19.18
CA PRO A 123 -20.00 -2.52 19.09
C PRO A 123 -19.88 -3.01 17.63
N LEU A 124 -20.71 -2.47 16.74
CA LEU A 124 -20.69 -2.75 15.31
C LEU A 124 -19.32 -2.41 14.69
N ASN A 125 -18.81 -1.18 14.86
CA ASN A 125 -17.53 -0.79 14.27
C ASN A 125 -16.37 -1.60 14.87
N ARG A 126 -16.40 -1.81 16.19
CA ARG A 126 -15.40 -2.62 16.89
C ARG A 126 -15.37 -4.06 16.37
N PHE A 127 -16.53 -4.66 16.11
CA PHE A 127 -16.62 -6.02 15.58
C PHE A 127 -15.98 -6.13 14.20
N VAL A 128 -16.30 -5.17 13.32
CA VAL A 128 -15.76 -5.18 11.96
C VAL A 128 -14.23 -4.96 11.98
N PHE A 129 -13.70 -4.16 12.92
CA PHE A 129 -12.24 -4.00 13.12
C PHE A 129 -11.60 -5.30 13.59
N ALA A 130 -12.17 -5.94 14.61
CA ALA A 130 -11.69 -7.22 15.14
C ALA A 130 -11.64 -8.29 14.04
N CYS A 131 -12.68 -8.40 13.21
CA CYS A 131 -12.71 -9.31 12.06
C CYS A 131 -11.62 -9.00 11.03
N THR A 132 -11.46 -7.72 10.67
CA THR A 132 -10.51 -7.30 9.62
C THR A 132 -9.05 -7.58 10.02
N TYR A 133 -8.75 -7.44 11.31
CA TYR A 133 -7.41 -7.61 11.88
C TYR A 133 -7.20 -8.97 12.55
N CYS A 134 -8.18 -9.86 12.44
CA CYS A 134 -8.16 -11.20 13.01
C CYS A 134 -7.94 -11.24 14.54
N PHE A 135 -8.51 -10.28 15.27
CA PHE A 135 -8.55 -10.31 16.73
C PHE A 135 -9.67 -11.24 17.19
N PHE A 136 -9.38 -12.53 17.23
CA PHE A 136 -10.37 -13.59 17.43
C PHE A 136 -11.23 -13.40 18.69
N ASP A 137 -10.62 -13.27 19.85
CA ASP A 137 -11.35 -13.15 21.12
C ASP A 137 -12.25 -11.92 21.14
N ASP A 138 -11.72 -10.77 20.71
CA ASP A 138 -12.48 -9.52 20.60
C ASP A 138 -13.65 -9.69 19.61
N ALA A 139 -13.45 -10.36 18.47
CA ALA A 139 -14.49 -10.61 17.49
C ALA A 139 -15.61 -11.52 18.04
N LEU A 140 -15.25 -12.56 18.80
CA LEU A 140 -16.21 -13.45 19.45
C LEU A 140 -17.05 -12.71 20.50
N ASP A 141 -16.40 -11.97 21.37
CA ASP A 141 -17.08 -11.23 22.44
C ASP A 141 -18.05 -10.20 21.86
N LEU A 142 -17.59 -9.44 20.86
CA LEU A 142 -18.42 -8.44 20.19
C LEU A 142 -19.58 -9.09 19.43
N TRP A 143 -19.35 -10.22 18.75
CA TRP A 143 -20.42 -10.96 18.07
C TRP A 143 -21.55 -11.37 19.01
N ASN A 144 -21.23 -11.77 20.23
CA ASN A 144 -22.22 -12.20 21.22
C ASN A 144 -23.04 -11.02 21.77
N ILE A 145 -22.52 -9.79 21.72
CA ILE A 145 -23.21 -8.58 22.18
C ILE A 145 -24.08 -7.96 21.08
N LEU A 146 -23.75 -8.17 19.80
CA LEU A 146 -24.50 -7.59 18.68
C LEU A 146 -25.94 -8.11 18.60
N PHE A 147 -26.88 -7.19 18.35
CA PHE A 147 -28.28 -7.50 18.12
C PHE A 147 -28.52 -8.17 16.76
N LYS A 148 -29.63 -8.91 16.63
CA LYS A 148 -30.01 -9.60 15.39
C LYS A 148 -30.08 -8.64 14.18
N ILE A 149 -30.56 -7.41 14.39
CA ILE A 149 -30.65 -6.39 13.34
C ILE A 149 -29.25 -5.95 12.87
N GLU A 150 -28.30 -5.77 13.79
CA GLU A 150 -26.93 -5.39 13.47
C GLU A 150 -26.21 -6.52 12.72
N LYS A 151 -26.40 -7.78 13.13
CA LYS A 151 -25.86 -8.95 12.44
C LYS A 151 -26.38 -9.04 11.00
N ALA A 152 -27.69 -8.88 10.80
CA ALA A 152 -28.30 -8.86 9.47
C ALA A 152 -27.77 -7.69 8.61
N HIS A 153 -27.57 -6.52 9.22
CA HIS A 153 -26.97 -5.38 8.55
C HIS A 153 -25.54 -5.69 8.07
N LEU A 154 -24.71 -6.23 8.97
CA LEU A 154 -23.33 -6.60 8.67
C LEU A 154 -23.23 -7.64 7.55
N ALA A 155 -24.10 -8.65 7.55
CA ALA A 155 -24.13 -9.68 6.52
C ALA A 155 -24.36 -9.11 5.11
N HIS A 156 -25.18 -8.05 4.99
CA HIS A 156 -25.46 -7.41 3.70
C HIS A 156 -24.35 -6.44 3.28
N LYS A 157 -23.86 -5.64 4.23
CA LYS A 157 -23.15 -4.38 3.94
C LYS A 157 -21.65 -4.38 4.24
N SER A 158 -21.11 -5.46 4.80
CA SER A 158 -19.68 -5.50 5.18
C SER A 158 -18.75 -5.97 4.07
N SER A 159 -17.44 -5.80 4.31
CA SER A 159 -16.37 -6.33 3.48
C SER A 159 -16.41 -7.86 3.41
N THR A 160 -15.78 -8.43 2.39
CA THR A 160 -15.70 -9.89 2.19
C THR A 160 -15.09 -10.61 3.40
N ILE A 161 -14.09 -10.01 4.05
CA ILE A 161 -13.46 -10.57 5.25
C ILE A 161 -14.50 -10.75 6.37
N VAL A 162 -15.28 -9.71 6.64
CA VAL A 162 -16.27 -9.71 7.72
C VAL A 162 -17.42 -10.68 7.40
N LYS A 163 -17.79 -10.81 6.13
CA LYS A 163 -18.78 -11.82 5.69
C LYS A 163 -18.31 -13.25 5.97
N PHE A 164 -17.04 -13.56 5.71
CA PHE A 164 -16.48 -14.88 6.06
C PHE A 164 -16.49 -15.12 7.57
N TRP A 165 -16.16 -14.10 8.38
CA TRP A 165 -16.30 -14.21 9.84
C TRP A 165 -17.73 -14.51 10.26
N ILE A 166 -18.72 -13.79 9.72
CA ILE A 166 -20.14 -14.02 10.02
C ILE A 166 -20.57 -15.44 9.63
N GLU A 167 -20.23 -15.88 8.42
CA GLU A 167 -20.53 -17.23 7.93
C GLU A 167 -19.99 -18.30 8.87
N TRP A 168 -18.74 -18.17 9.32
CA TRP A 168 -18.13 -19.10 10.26
C TRP A 168 -18.80 -19.03 11.65
N LEU A 169 -19.08 -17.82 12.16
CA LEU A 169 -19.70 -17.62 13.47
C LEU A 169 -21.15 -18.11 13.56
N GLU A 170 -21.86 -18.15 12.43
CA GLU A 170 -23.22 -18.67 12.33
C GLU A 170 -23.27 -20.18 12.10
N SER A 171 -22.28 -20.74 11.37
CA SER A 171 -22.25 -22.17 11.03
C SER A 171 -21.55 -23.04 12.06
N SER A 172 -20.59 -22.50 12.81
CA SER A 172 -19.81 -23.30 13.76
C SER A 172 -20.49 -23.43 15.12
N SER A 173 -20.67 -24.68 15.57
CA SER A 173 -21.09 -24.98 16.95
C SER A 173 -19.94 -24.79 17.95
N ALA A 174 -18.70 -25.00 17.52
CA ALA A 174 -17.49 -24.84 18.31
C ALA A 174 -16.72 -23.58 17.85
N LYS A 175 -16.73 -22.55 18.68
CA LYS A 175 -16.04 -21.28 18.39
C LYS A 175 -14.59 -21.35 18.86
N ASP A 176 -13.79 -22.15 18.15
CA ASP A 176 -12.37 -22.37 18.43
C ASP A 176 -11.48 -21.77 17.33
N TRP A 177 -10.32 -21.23 17.73
CA TRP A 177 -9.40 -20.54 16.83
C TRP A 177 -8.73 -21.48 15.83
N GLU A 178 -8.35 -22.69 16.24
CA GLU A 178 -7.70 -23.66 15.35
C GLU A 178 -8.68 -24.14 14.29
N LEU A 179 -9.95 -24.38 14.68
CA LEU A 179 -11.03 -24.69 13.74
C LEU A 179 -11.29 -23.56 12.75
N PHE A 180 -11.28 -22.30 13.23
CA PHE A 180 -11.42 -21.14 12.36
C PHE A 180 -10.26 -21.03 11.37
N LEU A 181 -9.02 -21.18 11.83
CA LEU A 181 -7.84 -21.14 10.97
C LEU A 181 -7.89 -22.23 9.90
N ALA A 182 -8.19 -23.47 10.29
CA ALA A 182 -8.32 -24.59 9.37
C ALA A 182 -9.41 -24.33 8.31
N TRP A 183 -10.57 -23.82 8.73
CA TRP A 183 -11.63 -23.42 7.82
C TRP A 183 -11.17 -22.31 6.87
N SER A 184 -10.50 -21.27 7.40
CA SER A 184 -10.04 -20.10 6.63
C SER A 184 -9.07 -20.47 5.51
N LEU A 185 -8.22 -21.48 5.71
CA LEU A 185 -7.26 -21.99 4.72
C LEU A 185 -7.95 -22.59 3.48
N GLY A 186 -9.19 -23.05 3.63
CA GLY A 186 -10.06 -23.52 2.55
C GLY A 186 -10.72 -22.39 1.73
N THR A 187 -10.61 -21.12 2.15
CA THR A 187 -11.33 -20.00 1.54
C THR A 187 -10.39 -19.02 0.82
N PRO A 188 -10.90 -18.05 0.04
CA PRO A 188 -10.06 -16.95 -0.45
C PRO A 188 -9.55 -15.99 0.65
N LEU A 189 -10.03 -16.11 1.89
CA LEU A 189 -9.67 -15.22 2.99
C LEU A 189 -8.17 -15.26 3.31
N TRP A 190 -7.58 -16.45 3.36
CA TRP A 190 -6.23 -16.62 3.88
C TRP A 190 -5.16 -15.89 3.05
N HIS A 191 -5.32 -15.74 1.72
CA HIS A 191 -4.29 -15.10 0.89
C HIS A 191 -4.58 -13.62 0.57
N SER A 192 -5.75 -13.11 0.96
CA SER A 192 -6.15 -11.71 0.73
C SER A 192 -5.98 -10.82 1.97
N ASN A 193 -5.74 -11.42 3.14
CA ASN A 193 -5.58 -10.72 4.41
C ASN A 193 -4.21 -11.01 5.05
N VAL A 194 -3.39 -9.97 5.24
CA VAL A 194 -2.05 -10.10 5.82
C VAL A 194 -2.06 -10.61 7.27
N TYR A 195 -3.07 -10.23 8.07
CA TYR A 195 -3.20 -10.66 9.46
C TYR A 195 -3.56 -12.15 9.54
N MET A 196 -4.42 -12.62 8.63
CA MET A 196 -4.69 -14.05 8.51
C MET A 196 -3.43 -14.84 8.16
N LEU A 197 -2.61 -14.34 7.22
CA LEU A 197 -1.34 -14.97 6.88
C LEU A 197 -0.37 -15.03 8.07
N LYS A 198 -0.25 -13.94 8.85
CA LYS A 198 0.59 -13.91 10.06
C LYS A 198 0.26 -15.04 11.03
N HIS A 199 -1.02 -15.37 11.17
CA HIS A 199 -1.48 -16.42 12.07
C HIS A 199 -1.46 -17.82 11.47
N ALA A 200 -1.76 -17.95 10.18
CA ALA A 200 -1.84 -19.25 9.52
C ALA A 200 -0.46 -19.82 9.17
N LEU A 201 0.50 -18.99 8.74
CA LEU A 201 1.80 -19.51 8.29
C LEU A 201 2.58 -20.29 9.37
N PRO A 202 2.60 -19.88 10.65
CA PRO A 202 3.27 -20.64 11.71
C PRO A 202 2.69 -22.03 11.99
N THR A 203 1.42 -22.29 11.62
CA THR A 203 0.77 -23.59 11.86
C THR A 203 1.04 -24.60 10.76
N LEU A 204 1.64 -24.17 9.65
CA LEU A 204 1.90 -25.01 8.47
C LEU A 204 3.28 -25.65 8.52
N SER A 205 3.41 -26.84 7.92
CA SER A 205 4.73 -27.41 7.64
C SER A 205 5.51 -26.54 6.65
N PRO A 206 6.86 -26.62 6.60
CA PRO A 206 7.66 -25.82 5.66
C PRO A 206 7.22 -25.96 4.19
N ALA A 207 6.87 -27.17 3.74
CA ALA A 207 6.42 -27.42 2.38
C ALA A 207 5.04 -26.79 2.10
N GLU A 208 4.11 -26.89 3.05
CA GLU A 208 2.80 -26.26 2.93
C GLU A 208 2.91 -24.74 2.93
N ARG A 209 3.70 -24.19 3.86
CA ARG A 209 4.00 -22.76 3.96
C ARG A 209 4.48 -22.22 2.62
N SER A 210 5.47 -22.87 2.01
CA SER A 210 6.02 -22.49 0.71
C SER A 210 4.96 -22.50 -0.38
N ARG A 211 4.20 -23.60 -0.50
CA ARG A 211 3.11 -23.76 -1.48
C ARG A 211 2.05 -22.68 -1.31
N HIS A 212 1.65 -22.36 -0.08
CA HIS A 212 0.66 -21.33 0.22
C HIS A 212 1.19 -19.93 -0.11
N LEU A 213 2.41 -19.60 0.29
CA LEU A 213 3.03 -18.32 -0.03
C LEU A 213 3.13 -18.09 -1.56
N LEU A 214 3.60 -19.08 -2.31
CA LEU A 214 3.69 -18.99 -3.78
C LEU A 214 2.30 -18.82 -4.40
N LYS A 215 1.32 -19.64 -3.98
CA LYS A 215 -0.06 -19.55 -4.47
C LYS A 215 -0.70 -18.19 -4.17
N ALA A 216 -0.43 -17.63 -2.99
CA ALA A 216 -0.90 -16.30 -2.64
C ALA A 216 -0.31 -15.23 -3.58
N LEU A 217 0.97 -15.34 -3.93
CA LEU A 217 1.75 -14.33 -4.66
C LEU A 217 1.66 -14.36 -6.19
N ILE A 218 1.21 -15.46 -6.79
CA ILE A 218 0.99 -15.58 -8.24
C ILE A 218 -0.39 -15.01 -8.66
N GLY A 219 -1.26 -14.71 -7.70
CA GLY A 219 -2.58 -14.12 -7.94
C GLY A 219 -2.53 -12.73 -8.59
N LYS A 220 -3.53 -12.40 -9.43
CA LYS A 220 -3.55 -11.14 -10.22
C LYS A 220 -3.76 -9.85 -9.41
N ARG A 221 -4.11 -9.92 -8.12
CA ARG A 221 -4.48 -8.74 -7.31
C ARG A 221 -4.16 -8.95 -5.83
N ILE A 222 -2.95 -8.57 -5.44
CA ILE A 222 -2.47 -8.70 -4.06
C ILE A 222 -2.15 -7.29 -3.57
N SER A 223 -2.50 -7.00 -2.32
CA SER A 223 -2.12 -5.72 -1.72
C SER A 223 -0.60 -5.67 -1.53
N ASN A 224 -0.04 -4.46 -1.58
CA ASN A 224 1.38 -4.28 -1.33
C ASN A 224 1.76 -4.77 0.08
N ASP A 225 0.87 -4.65 1.07
CA ASP A 225 1.15 -5.13 2.43
C ASP A 225 1.29 -6.65 2.51
N VAL A 226 0.42 -7.39 1.82
CA VAL A 226 0.52 -8.86 1.74
C VAL A 226 1.80 -9.26 1.01
N MET A 227 2.11 -8.61 -0.12
CA MET A 227 3.35 -8.88 -0.86
C MET A 227 4.60 -8.63 0.00
N ARG A 228 4.68 -7.48 0.69
CA ARG A 228 5.79 -7.14 1.59
C ARG A 228 5.96 -8.16 2.69
N PHE A 229 4.86 -8.52 3.36
CA PHE A 229 4.88 -9.50 4.43
C PHE A 229 5.34 -10.86 3.93
N CYS A 230 4.82 -11.34 2.80
CA CYS A 230 5.24 -12.62 2.24
C CYS A 230 6.73 -12.61 1.89
N ILE A 231 7.22 -11.57 1.20
CA ILE A 231 8.66 -11.47 0.87
C ILE A 231 9.53 -11.47 2.12
N SER A 232 9.10 -10.83 3.22
CA SER A 232 9.90 -10.74 4.45
C SER A 232 10.03 -12.07 5.22
N VAL A 233 9.07 -12.99 5.05
CA VAL A 233 9.07 -14.31 5.72
C VAL A 233 9.57 -15.46 4.84
N MET A 234 9.74 -15.19 3.54
CA MET A 234 10.25 -16.14 2.55
C MET A 234 11.74 -16.40 2.71
N THR A 235 12.14 -17.62 2.37
CA THR A 235 13.53 -18.00 2.11
C THR A 235 14.03 -17.37 0.80
N LYS A 236 15.34 -17.39 0.56
CA LYS A 236 15.92 -16.81 -0.66
C LYS A 236 15.43 -17.50 -1.93
N ASP A 237 15.29 -18.82 -1.89
CA ASP A 237 14.82 -19.60 -3.04
C ASP A 237 13.35 -19.27 -3.37
N GLU A 238 12.51 -19.12 -2.35
CA GLU A 238 11.12 -18.67 -2.49
C GLU A 238 11.04 -17.24 -3.06
N GLN A 239 11.89 -16.33 -2.58
CA GLN A 239 11.97 -14.96 -3.11
C GLN A 239 12.38 -14.96 -4.59
N GLU A 240 13.41 -15.73 -4.96
CA GLU A 240 13.90 -15.82 -6.34
C GLU A 240 12.79 -16.31 -7.28
N GLN A 241 12.05 -17.34 -6.86
CA GLN A 241 10.92 -17.85 -7.63
C GLN A 241 9.85 -16.77 -7.86
N ILE A 242 9.49 -15.99 -6.84
CA ILE A 242 8.52 -14.91 -6.97
C ILE A 242 9.05 -13.75 -7.82
N PHE A 243 10.33 -13.42 -7.74
CA PHE A 243 10.93 -12.39 -8.58
C PHE A 243 10.85 -12.78 -10.06
N ARG A 244 10.93 -14.08 -10.35
CA ARG A 244 10.76 -14.64 -11.70
C ARG A 244 9.31 -14.68 -12.16
N GLU A 245 8.39 -15.12 -11.31
CA GLU A 245 7.00 -15.37 -11.71
C GLU A 245 6.09 -14.13 -11.62
N SER A 246 6.37 -13.22 -10.69
CA SER A 246 5.54 -12.06 -10.35
C SER A 246 6.32 -10.75 -10.38
N THR A 247 7.28 -10.63 -11.30
CA THR A 247 8.23 -9.51 -11.40
C THR A 247 7.57 -8.13 -11.34
N VAL A 248 6.45 -7.93 -12.05
CA VAL A 248 5.73 -6.64 -12.10
C VAL A 248 5.12 -6.29 -10.74
N GLN A 249 4.54 -7.27 -10.04
CA GLN A 249 3.94 -7.09 -8.71
C GLN A 249 5.01 -6.83 -7.66
N VAL A 250 6.16 -7.48 -7.79
CA VAL A 250 7.34 -7.23 -6.94
C VAL A 250 7.80 -5.78 -7.11
N PHE A 251 7.96 -5.28 -8.35
CA PHE A 251 8.24 -3.86 -8.59
C PHE A 251 7.17 -2.93 -8.00
N SER A 252 5.88 -3.29 -8.12
CA SER A 252 4.77 -2.52 -7.54
C SER A 252 4.92 -2.34 -6.04
N CYS A 253 5.25 -3.45 -5.37
CA CYS A 253 5.52 -3.49 -3.94
C CYS A 253 6.74 -2.64 -3.56
N MET A 254 7.83 -2.71 -4.34
CA MET A 254 9.06 -1.93 -4.08
C MET A 254 8.87 -0.42 -4.25
N LEU A 255 7.91 0.03 -5.07
CA LEU A 255 7.61 1.45 -5.26
C LEU A 255 6.84 2.09 -4.11
N SER A 256 6.33 1.27 -3.20
CA SER A 256 5.51 1.72 -2.08
C SER A 256 6.38 2.07 -0.87
N TRP A 257 5.95 3.08 -0.10
CA TRP A 257 6.63 3.46 1.15
C TRP A 257 6.56 2.29 2.15
N PRO A 258 7.67 1.91 2.82
CA PRO A 258 8.97 2.59 2.89
C PRO A 258 10.04 2.04 1.94
N LEU A 259 9.75 0.95 1.23
CA LEU A 259 10.71 0.22 0.39
C LEU A 259 11.28 1.04 -0.77
N ARG A 260 10.60 2.13 -1.13
CA ARG A 260 11.04 3.06 -2.15
C ARG A 260 12.49 3.55 -1.95
N THR A 261 12.94 3.72 -0.71
CA THR A 261 14.30 4.25 -0.42
C THR A 261 15.42 3.27 -0.77
N ILE A 262 15.09 1.98 -0.88
CA ILE A 262 16.02 0.90 -1.28
C ILE A 262 15.60 0.29 -2.63
N PHE A 263 14.82 1.03 -3.43
CA PHE A 263 14.25 0.53 -4.68
C PHE A 263 15.32 0.01 -5.64
N PHE A 264 16.40 0.76 -5.85
CA PHE A 264 17.46 0.36 -6.80
C PHE A 264 18.29 -0.81 -6.28
N ASP A 265 18.60 -0.84 -4.98
CA ASP A 265 19.29 -1.97 -4.34
C ASP A 265 18.52 -3.29 -4.54
N MET A 266 17.19 -3.21 -4.55
CA MET A 266 16.33 -4.35 -4.81
C MET A 266 16.14 -4.63 -6.31
N ALA A 267 16.01 -3.59 -7.14
CA ALA A 267 15.78 -3.71 -8.58
C ALA A 267 16.88 -4.52 -9.27
N ASP A 268 18.13 -4.43 -8.81
CA ASP A 268 19.25 -5.22 -9.31
C ASP A 268 19.02 -6.73 -9.20
N ASN A 269 18.30 -7.19 -8.18
CA ASN A 269 17.95 -8.60 -8.02
C ASN A 269 16.77 -9.04 -8.90
N VAL A 270 15.97 -8.07 -9.38
CA VAL A 270 14.74 -8.33 -10.15
C VAL A 270 14.97 -8.13 -11.65
N TRP A 271 15.94 -7.29 -12.02
CA TRP A 271 16.31 -7.00 -13.42
C TRP A 271 16.51 -8.24 -14.30
N PRO A 272 17.21 -9.30 -13.87
CA PRO A 272 17.45 -10.47 -14.71
C PRO A 272 16.17 -11.19 -15.16
N TYR A 273 15.06 -10.99 -14.45
CA TYR A 273 13.77 -11.64 -14.72
C TYR A 273 12.83 -10.79 -15.56
N LEU A 274 13.19 -9.53 -15.86
CA LEU A 274 12.35 -8.69 -16.68
C LEU A 274 12.44 -9.09 -18.16
N THR A 275 11.27 -9.30 -18.76
CA THR A 275 11.06 -9.28 -20.20
C THR A 275 10.72 -7.86 -20.68
N GLU A 276 10.85 -7.62 -21.99
CA GLU A 276 10.42 -6.37 -22.62
C GLU A 276 8.97 -5.99 -22.26
N ARG A 277 8.06 -6.97 -22.30
CA ARG A 277 6.66 -6.79 -21.94
C ARG A 277 6.47 -6.41 -20.47
N SER A 278 7.14 -7.09 -19.56
CA SER A 278 7.06 -6.76 -18.13
C SER A 278 7.68 -5.40 -17.83
N PHE A 279 8.76 -5.00 -18.52
CA PHE A 279 9.34 -3.67 -18.38
C PHE A 279 8.34 -2.57 -18.79
N CYS A 280 7.68 -2.71 -19.94
CA CYS A 280 6.60 -1.81 -20.35
C CYS A 280 5.45 -1.76 -19.32
N ASN A 281 5.09 -2.90 -18.70
CA ASN A 281 4.09 -2.93 -17.63
C ASN A 281 4.55 -2.16 -16.39
N VAL A 282 5.81 -2.29 -15.98
CA VAL A 282 6.38 -1.54 -14.85
C VAL A 282 6.35 -0.04 -15.11
N LEU A 283 6.77 0.40 -16.31
CA LEU A 283 6.69 1.82 -16.70
C LEU A 283 5.24 2.33 -16.68
N ASN A 284 4.32 1.60 -17.32
CA ASN A 284 2.90 1.96 -17.34
C ASN A 284 2.32 2.06 -15.91
N MET A 285 2.72 1.15 -15.02
CA MET A 285 2.30 1.16 -13.64
C MET A 285 2.79 2.43 -12.93
N ILE A 286 4.08 2.77 -13.00
CA ILE A 286 4.62 3.99 -12.37
C ILE A 286 3.94 5.24 -12.93
N LEU A 287 3.79 5.32 -14.26
CA LEU A 287 3.12 6.42 -14.96
C LEU A 287 1.67 6.61 -14.49
N ARG A 288 0.93 5.51 -14.32
CA ARG A 288 -0.44 5.54 -13.79
C ARG A 288 -0.50 5.95 -12.33
N THR A 289 0.44 5.49 -11.52
CA THR A 289 0.55 5.91 -10.12
C THR A 289 0.73 7.43 -10.02
N ILE A 290 1.69 7.99 -10.77
CA ILE A 290 1.93 9.45 -10.82
C ILE A 290 0.69 10.20 -11.31
N LYS A 291 -0.01 9.67 -12.33
CA LYS A 291 -1.22 10.30 -12.87
C LYS A 291 -2.36 10.35 -11.84
N ASN A 292 -2.56 9.25 -11.13
CA ASN A 292 -3.73 9.05 -10.27
C ASN A 292 -3.56 9.64 -8.87
N GLN A 293 -2.33 9.90 -8.42
CA GLN A 293 -2.11 10.58 -7.14
C GLN A 293 -2.64 12.01 -7.19
N GLU A 294 -3.32 12.48 -6.15
CA GLU A 294 -3.78 13.87 -6.04
C GLU A 294 -2.61 14.86 -6.05
N ARG A 295 -1.53 14.49 -5.36
CA ARG A 295 -0.29 15.25 -5.25
C ARG A 295 0.84 14.58 -6.00
N VAL A 296 1.72 15.40 -6.56
CA VAL A 296 2.86 14.90 -7.34
C VAL A 296 3.90 14.37 -6.38
N ASP A 297 4.22 13.09 -6.54
CA ASP A 297 5.25 12.42 -5.78
C ASP A 297 6.58 12.50 -6.54
N MET A 298 7.40 13.49 -6.18
CA MET A 298 8.67 13.76 -6.86
C MET A 298 9.61 12.55 -6.87
N ASP A 299 9.58 11.71 -5.82
CA ASP A 299 10.38 10.49 -5.77
C ASP A 299 10.03 9.53 -6.90
N LEU A 300 8.74 9.41 -7.25
CA LEU A 300 8.31 8.53 -8.34
C LEU A 300 8.80 9.05 -9.70
N LEU A 301 8.88 10.37 -9.89
CA LEU A 301 9.47 10.97 -11.09
C LEU A 301 10.96 10.64 -11.19
N ILE A 302 11.69 10.81 -10.07
CA ILE A 302 13.12 10.51 -9.99
C ILE A 302 13.37 9.01 -10.25
N ILE A 303 12.59 8.14 -9.62
CA ILE A 303 12.68 6.68 -9.82
C ILE A 303 12.44 6.33 -11.28
N LEU A 304 11.40 6.89 -11.91
CA LEU A 304 11.12 6.61 -13.32
C LEU A 304 12.26 7.06 -14.25
N LYS A 305 12.81 8.26 -14.02
CA LYS A 305 13.96 8.76 -14.79
C LYS A 305 15.19 7.87 -14.65
N ASN A 306 15.52 7.49 -13.42
CA ASN A 306 16.68 6.65 -13.14
C ASN A 306 16.50 5.23 -13.66
N LEU A 307 15.30 4.64 -13.49
CA LEU A 307 14.94 3.34 -14.04
C LEU A 307 15.08 3.33 -15.57
N TRP A 308 14.63 4.40 -16.23
CA TRP A 308 14.80 4.56 -17.67
C TRP A 308 16.27 4.65 -18.07
N ALA A 309 17.04 5.53 -17.42
CA ALA A 309 18.46 5.75 -17.74
C ALA A 309 19.31 4.49 -17.56
N GLN A 310 19.00 3.66 -16.57
CA GLN A 310 19.71 2.40 -16.29
C GLN A 310 19.19 1.23 -17.13
N SER A 311 18.06 1.38 -17.83
CA SER A 311 17.45 0.27 -18.58
C SER A 311 18.27 -0.09 -19.84
N PRO A 312 18.44 -1.39 -20.15
CA PRO A 312 19.04 -1.83 -21.40
C PRO A 312 18.39 -1.24 -22.66
N CYS A 313 19.18 -1.03 -23.73
CA CYS A 313 18.68 -0.39 -24.96
C CYS A 313 17.48 -1.10 -25.60
N HIS A 314 17.43 -2.44 -25.55
CA HIS A 314 16.31 -3.20 -26.12
C HIS A 314 14.98 -2.91 -25.40
N PHE A 315 15.00 -2.76 -24.07
CA PHE A 315 13.84 -2.31 -23.29
C PHE A 315 13.40 -0.89 -23.66
N GLN A 316 14.36 0.03 -23.82
CA GLN A 316 14.05 1.40 -24.24
C GLN A 316 13.40 1.45 -25.62
N ASN A 317 13.90 0.65 -26.56
CA ASN A 317 13.36 0.60 -27.92
C ASN A 317 11.90 0.13 -27.92
N VAL A 318 11.59 -0.98 -27.24
CA VAL A 318 10.21 -1.48 -27.14
C VAL A 318 9.27 -0.48 -26.48
N ALA A 319 9.73 0.20 -25.42
CA ALA A 319 8.92 1.22 -24.75
C ALA A 319 8.68 2.47 -25.62
N ARG A 320 9.63 2.84 -26.48
CA ARG A 320 9.46 3.93 -27.46
C ARG A 320 8.49 3.55 -28.57
N ASP A 321 8.47 2.28 -28.97
CA ASP A 321 7.55 1.78 -29.98
C ASP A 321 6.10 1.65 -29.47
N ASP A 322 5.90 1.61 -28.15
CA ASP A 322 4.57 1.63 -27.55
C ASP A 322 3.99 3.07 -27.51
N PRO A 323 2.97 3.39 -28.34
CA PRO A 323 2.41 4.73 -28.40
C PRO A 323 1.69 5.15 -27.11
N TYR A 324 1.27 4.21 -26.26
CA TYR A 324 0.65 4.50 -24.97
C TYR A 324 1.66 4.91 -23.90
N LEU A 325 2.91 4.46 -24.04
CA LEU A 325 4.00 4.75 -23.11
C LEU A 325 4.80 5.97 -23.54
N LEU A 326 5.12 6.06 -24.84
CA LEU A 326 6.06 7.05 -25.36
C LEU A 326 5.73 8.48 -24.92
N ARG A 327 4.47 8.91 -25.08
CA ARG A 327 4.10 10.31 -24.78
C ARG A 327 4.17 10.64 -23.28
N PRO A 328 3.51 9.90 -22.37
CA PRO A 328 3.67 10.15 -20.94
C PRO A 328 5.11 9.99 -20.45
N LEU A 329 5.85 9.02 -20.98
CA LEU A 329 7.24 8.79 -20.61
C LEU A 329 8.11 9.98 -21.00
N GLN A 330 8.06 10.40 -22.26
CA GLN A 330 8.84 11.53 -22.76
C GLN A 330 8.54 12.81 -21.98
N PHE A 331 7.27 13.03 -21.63
CA PHE A 331 6.87 14.16 -20.79
C PHE A 331 7.61 14.19 -19.45
N ILE A 332 7.77 13.04 -18.79
CA ILE A 332 8.50 12.96 -17.53
C ILE A 332 10.00 13.11 -17.78
N LEU A 333 10.56 12.44 -18.80
CA LEU A 333 12.00 12.50 -19.08
C LEU A 333 12.47 13.95 -19.32
N ASP A 334 11.69 14.73 -20.07
CA ASP A 334 11.97 16.13 -20.40
C ASP A 334 11.67 17.12 -19.26
N PHE A 335 10.89 16.70 -18.26
CA PHE A 335 10.48 17.58 -17.17
C PHE A 335 11.65 17.91 -16.23
N ASP A 336 11.90 19.20 -16.00
CA ASP A 336 12.86 19.64 -14.99
C ASP A 336 12.26 19.52 -13.58
N VAL A 337 12.87 18.68 -12.74
CA VAL A 337 12.42 18.42 -11.36
C VAL A 337 12.56 19.64 -10.43
N SER A 338 13.26 20.69 -10.86
CA SER A 338 13.31 21.97 -10.14
C SER A 338 12.02 22.79 -10.27
N GLN A 339 11.15 22.46 -11.23
CA GLN A 339 9.93 23.19 -11.53
C GLN A 339 8.69 22.57 -10.90
N VAL A 340 7.58 23.31 -10.92
CA VAL A 340 6.26 22.78 -10.52
C VAL A 340 5.76 21.80 -11.59
N PHE A 341 5.45 20.58 -11.19
CA PHE A 341 5.02 19.55 -12.14
C PHE A 341 3.63 19.84 -12.74
N PRO A 342 3.51 20.00 -14.06
CA PRO A 342 2.26 20.35 -14.73
C PRO A 342 1.33 19.13 -14.90
N LYS A 343 0.70 18.70 -13.80
CA LYS A 343 -0.09 17.47 -13.70
C LYS A 343 -1.21 17.34 -14.74
N GLU A 344 -1.90 18.41 -15.07
CA GLU A 344 -2.95 18.40 -16.09
C GLU A 344 -2.39 18.13 -17.50
N LYS A 345 -1.26 18.76 -17.85
CA LYS A 345 -0.58 18.52 -19.13
C LYS A 345 -0.08 17.08 -19.20
N PHE A 346 0.51 16.58 -18.11
CA PHE A 346 0.90 15.18 -18.00
C PHE A 346 -0.30 14.24 -18.18
N SER A 347 -1.43 14.51 -17.52
CA SER A 347 -2.64 13.68 -17.65
C SER A 347 -3.18 13.64 -19.07
N LYS A 348 -3.13 14.77 -19.80
CA LYS A 348 -3.53 14.87 -21.21
C LYS A 348 -2.61 14.07 -22.15
N SER A 349 -1.35 13.81 -21.77
CA SER A 349 -0.43 13.00 -22.57
C SER A 349 -0.94 11.57 -22.82
N PHE A 350 -1.78 11.04 -21.92
CA PHE A 350 -2.43 9.73 -22.06
C PHE A 350 -3.62 9.75 -23.04
N CYS A 351 -4.27 10.90 -23.24
CA CYS A 351 -5.55 11.00 -23.96
C CYS A 351 -5.39 10.98 -25.49
N GLY A 352 -4.24 11.42 -26.02
CA GLY A 352 -4.00 11.48 -27.47
C GLY A 352 -4.02 10.13 -28.21
N VAL A 353 -3.99 9.02 -27.48
CA VAL A 353 -3.94 7.65 -28.02
C VAL A 353 -5.33 6.99 -28.09
N MET A 354 -6.25 7.33 -27.17
CA MET A 354 -7.61 6.79 -27.14
C MET A 354 -8.43 7.17 -28.38
N LEU A 355 -8.34 8.43 -28.83
CA LEU A 355 -8.99 8.91 -30.05
C LEU A 355 -8.56 8.14 -31.31
N ARG A 356 -7.28 7.78 -31.42
CA ARG A 356 -6.76 7.01 -32.56
C ARG A 356 -7.24 5.56 -32.57
N ARG A 357 -7.50 4.95 -31.39
CA ARG A 357 -8.05 3.59 -31.28
C ARG A 357 -9.54 3.56 -31.63
N SER A 358 -10.32 4.53 -31.14
CA SER A 358 -11.73 4.67 -31.51
C SER A 358 -11.89 4.91 -33.02
N LEU A 359 -11.03 5.75 -33.62
CA LEU A 359 -11.01 5.98 -35.06
C LEU A 359 -10.52 4.75 -35.87
N ARG A 360 -9.55 3.97 -35.38
CA ARG A 360 -9.11 2.71 -36.04
C ARG A 360 -10.15 1.59 -35.95
N ILE A 361 -10.86 1.47 -34.83
CA ILE A 361 -11.95 0.52 -34.66
C ILE A 361 -13.16 0.92 -35.53
N ALA A 362 -13.50 2.22 -35.57
CA ALA A 362 -14.52 2.74 -36.46
C ALA A 362 -14.17 2.51 -37.94
N ARG A 363 -12.93 2.81 -38.36
CA ARG A 363 -12.47 2.57 -39.75
C ARG A 363 -12.39 1.10 -40.14
N ARG A 364 -12.18 0.18 -39.21
CA ARG A 364 -12.27 -1.27 -39.48
C ARG A 364 -13.70 -1.74 -39.67
N ARG A 365 -14.67 -1.17 -38.94
CA ARG A 365 -16.10 -1.48 -39.12
C ARG A 365 -16.65 -0.98 -40.45
N TYR A 366 -16.19 0.18 -40.93
CA TYR A 366 -16.60 0.76 -42.22
C TYR A 366 -15.93 0.15 -43.47
N ARG A 367 -14.96 -0.76 -43.31
CA ARG A 367 -14.33 -1.48 -44.43
C ARG A 367 -14.84 -2.91 -44.61
N THR A 368 -15.69 -3.37 -43.69
CA THR A 368 -16.28 -4.72 -43.68
C THR A 368 -17.80 -4.69 -43.91
N SER A 369 -18.30 -3.56 -44.41
CA SER A 369 -19.68 -3.26 -44.81
C SER A 369 -19.57 -2.54 -46.14
#